data_AF-A0A286G325-F1
#
_entry.id   AF-A0A286G325-F1
#
_cell.length_a   1.000
_cell.length_b   1.000
_cell.length_c   1.000
_cell.angle_alpha   90.00
_cell.angle_beta   90.00
_cell.angle_gamma   90.00
#
_symmetry.space_group_name_H-M   'P 1'
#
loop_
_entity.id
_entity.type
_entity.pdbx_description
1 polymer ?
#
loop_
_entity_poly.entity_id
_entity_poly.type
_entity_poly.pdbx_seq_one_letter_code
_entity_poly.pdbx_strand_id
1 'polypeptide(L)'
;MKAILLSLLVAFTALAPALAQKTIDAKDIIAQINRKQSVSYQNVTINGDLDLTNLANRKEVREGFWKGDSEQFLSVVEVPLSFKNCTFTGKVLAYRTEDQDRRIIKVSNIVYNADFAEAVTFDGCQFENDAAFKYSLFSQRAIFTNNTFRDGALFKYSKFRDEADFSGSTFRDYADFKYTTLDGRKFSPNGR
;
A
#
# COMPACT_ATOMS: atom_id res chain seq x y z
N MET A 1 55.76 -15.98 -47.31
CA MET A 1 54.40 -16.44 -46.96
C MET A 1 53.93 -15.60 -45.78
N LYS A 2 52.91 -14.74 -45.95
CA LYS A 2 52.40 -13.86 -44.88
C LYS A 2 51.22 -14.57 -44.21
N ALA A 3 51.35 -14.91 -42.93
CA ALA A 3 50.25 -15.47 -42.14
C ALA A 3 49.33 -14.32 -41.70
N ILE A 4 48.06 -14.40 -42.09
CA ILE A 4 47.00 -13.49 -41.64
C ILE A 4 46.48 -14.06 -40.32
N LEU A 5 46.72 -13.40 -39.19
CA LEU A 5 46.07 -13.72 -37.92
C LEU A 5 44.62 -13.20 -37.97
N LEU A 6 43.65 -14.12 -37.99
CA LEU A 6 42.26 -13.83 -37.69
C LEU A 6 42.13 -13.67 -36.17
N SER A 7 41.96 -12.44 -35.69
CA SER A 7 41.55 -12.16 -34.32
C SER A 7 40.07 -12.45 -34.16
N LEU A 8 39.73 -13.60 -33.57
CA LEU A 8 38.37 -13.94 -33.17
C LEU A 8 37.99 -13.09 -31.95
N LEU A 9 37.21 -12.02 -32.16
CA LEU A 9 36.66 -11.22 -31.07
C LEU A 9 35.47 -11.98 -30.46
N VAL A 10 35.72 -12.75 -29.40
CA VAL A 10 34.65 -13.37 -28.61
C VAL A 10 34.00 -12.28 -27.76
N ALA A 11 32.85 -11.78 -28.19
CA ALA A 11 32.03 -10.88 -27.41
C ALA A 11 31.45 -11.63 -26.21
N PHE A 12 32.07 -11.46 -25.03
CA PHE A 12 31.56 -11.98 -23.77
C PHE A 12 30.39 -11.09 -23.33
N THR A 13 29.17 -11.40 -23.77
CA THR A 13 27.98 -10.78 -23.19
C THR A 13 27.83 -11.29 -21.76
N ALA A 14 28.34 -10.54 -20.80
CA ALA A 14 28.07 -10.79 -19.40
C ALA A 14 26.56 -10.64 -19.19
N LEU A 15 25.83 -11.76 -19.10
CA LEU A 15 24.52 -11.74 -18.46
C LEU A 15 24.79 -11.30 -17.02
N ALA A 16 24.43 -10.05 -16.69
CA ALA A 16 24.39 -9.62 -15.31
C ALA A 16 23.46 -10.61 -14.57
N PRO A 17 23.92 -11.25 -13.49
CA PRO A 17 23.02 -12.09 -12.71
C PRO A 17 21.87 -11.20 -12.24
N ALA A 18 20.63 -11.58 -12.58
CA ALA A 18 19.47 -10.96 -11.99
C ALA A 18 19.58 -11.20 -10.47
N LEU A 19 19.92 -10.16 -9.72
CA LEU A 19 19.92 -10.24 -8.26
C LEU A 19 18.50 -10.61 -7.86
N ALA A 20 18.32 -11.80 -7.27
CA ALA A 20 17.02 -12.22 -6.77
C ALA A 20 16.56 -11.17 -5.73
N GLN A 21 15.50 -10.43 -6.05
CA GLN A 21 14.93 -9.43 -5.17
C GLN A 21 14.53 -10.11 -3.86
N LYS A 22 15.01 -9.59 -2.72
CA LYS A 22 14.74 -10.16 -1.41
C LYS A 22 13.22 -10.17 -1.17
N THR A 23 12.67 -11.33 -0.80
CA THR A 23 11.25 -11.47 -0.47
C THR A 23 11.02 -11.36 1.04
N ILE A 24 10.00 -10.61 1.43
CA ILE A 24 9.52 -10.43 2.81
C ILE A 24 8.07 -10.88 2.86
N ASP A 25 7.69 -11.75 3.80
CA ASP A 25 6.28 -12.08 3.98
C ASP A 25 5.55 -10.92 4.67
N ALA A 26 4.38 -10.53 4.16
CA ALA A 26 3.56 -9.45 4.72
C ALA A 26 3.20 -9.68 6.20
N LYS A 27 3.01 -10.95 6.61
CA LYS A 27 2.76 -11.31 8.02
C LYS A 27 3.90 -10.87 8.96
N ASP A 28 5.15 -10.84 8.48
CA ASP A 28 6.30 -10.43 9.29
C ASP A 28 6.33 -8.91 9.48
N ILE A 29 5.81 -8.16 8.51
CA ILE A 29 5.58 -6.72 8.61
C ILE A 29 4.49 -6.45 9.66
N ILE A 30 3.36 -7.18 9.58
CA ILE A 30 2.29 -7.08 10.60
C ILE A 30 2.82 -7.40 11.99
N ALA A 31 3.66 -8.44 12.13
CA ALA A 31 4.27 -8.80 13.39
C ALA A 31 5.21 -7.69 13.93
N GLN A 32 5.95 -6.98 13.06
CA GLN A 32 6.75 -5.81 13.45
C GLN A 32 5.89 -4.65 13.95
N ILE A 33 4.82 -4.30 13.23
CA ILE A 33 3.88 -3.26 13.63
C ILE A 33 3.30 -3.57 15.01
N ASN A 34 2.88 -4.82 15.23
CA ASN A 34 2.33 -5.28 16.51
C ASN A 34 3.35 -5.21 17.66
N ARG A 35 4.64 -5.39 17.36
CA ARG A 35 5.75 -5.19 18.32
C ARG A 35 6.18 -3.73 18.47
N LYS A 36 5.45 -2.78 17.87
CA LYS A 36 5.76 -1.34 17.88
C LYS A 36 7.15 -1.02 17.30
N GLN A 37 7.59 -1.83 16.33
CA GLN A 37 8.84 -1.62 15.61
C GLN A 37 8.57 -0.80 14.36
N SER A 38 9.42 0.18 14.06
CA SER A 38 9.37 0.93 12.81
C SER A 38 9.54 0.01 11.61
N VAL A 39 8.77 0.25 10.56
CA VAL A 39 8.81 -0.56 9.33
C VAL A 39 9.54 0.23 8.25
N SER A 40 10.68 -0.29 7.80
CA SER A 40 11.44 0.32 6.70
C SER A 40 12.00 -0.75 5.77
N TYR A 41 11.57 -0.73 4.52
CA TYR A 41 11.98 -1.67 3.49
C TYR A 41 12.35 -0.96 2.20
N GLN A 42 13.40 -1.45 1.54
CA GLN A 42 13.86 -0.92 0.26
C GLN A 42 14.27 -2.03 -0.69
N ASN A 43 13.87 -1.95 -1.97
CA ASN A 43 14.24 -2.91 -3.03
C ASN A 43 13.85 -4.37 -2.70
N VAL A 44 12.65 -4.59 -2.15
CA VAL A 44 12.16 -5.91 -1.76
C VAL A 44 10.81 -6.24 -2.39
N THR A 45 10.53 -7.53 -2.53
CA THR A 45 9.19 -8.03 -2.86
C THR A 45 8.49 -8.39 -1.56
N ILE A 46 7.28 -7.89 -1.38
CA ILE A 46 6.42 -8.18 -0.23
C ILE A 46 5.36 -9.17 -0.68
N ASN A 47 5.42 -10.37 -0.10
CA ASN A 47 4.61 -11.51 -0.47
C ASN A 47 3.41 -11.69 0.48
N GLY A 48 2.23 -11.90 -0.09
CA GLY A 48 0.96 -12.01 0.62
C GLY A 48 0.30 -10.65 0.92
N ASP A 49 -0.91 -10.71 1.46
CA ASP A 49 -1.70 -9.51 1.74
C ASP A 49 -1.15 -8.77 2.97
N LEU A 50 -0.84 -7.49 2.79
CA LEU A 50 -0.54 -6.58 3.89
C LEU A 50 -1.86 -6.05 4.46
N ASP A 51 -2.49 -6.85 5.33
CA ASP A 51 -3.76 -6.50 5.97
C ASP A 51 -3.55 -5.67 7.25
N LEU A 52 -3.46 -4.35 7.08
CA LEU A 52 -3.36 -3.37 8.15
C LEU A 52 -4.67 -3.22 8.94
N THR A 53 -5.78 -3.78 8.47
CA THR A 53 -7.03 -3.79 9.24
C THR A 53 -7.01 -4.84 10.35
N ASN A 54 -6.08 -5.81 10.31
CA ASN A 54 -5.98 -6.92 11.25
C ASN A 54 -4.77 -6.80 12.21
N LEU A 55 -4.60 -5.65 12.86
CA LEU A 55 -3.56 -5.46 13.88
C LEU A 55 -4.00 -5.96 15.25
N ALA A 56 -3.03 -6.21 16.13
CA ALA A 56 -3.27 -6.67 17.50
C ALA A 56 -3.94 -5.60 18.37
N ASN A 57 -3.82 -4.32 18.02
CA ASN A 57 -4.48 -3.21 18.72
C ASN A 57 -5.88 -2.90 18.18
N ARG A 58 -6.44 -3.73 17.28
CA ARG A 58 -7.78 -3.55 16.73
C ARG A 58 -8.83 -3.50 17.84
N LYS A 59 -9.74 -2.54 17.74
CA LYS A 59 -10.87 -2.39 18.69
C LYS A 59 -12.16 -2.16 17.94
N GLU A 60 -13.26 -2.63 18.51
CA GLU A 60 -14.59 -2.23 18.09
C GLU A 60 -14.80 -0.74 18.39
N VAL A 61 -15.34 0.02 17.43
CA VAL A 61 -15.65 1.44 17.57
C VAL A 61 -17.15 1.65 17.34
N ARG A 62 -17.81 2.29 18.31
CA ARG A 62 -19.26 2.55 18.28
C ARG A 62 -19.63 3.87 17.61
N GLU A 63 -18.67 4.79 17.53
CA GLU A 63 -18.79 6.08 16.82
C GLU A 63 -17.80 6.10 15.65
N GLY A 64 -18.15 5.43 14.57
CA GLY A 64 -17.31 5.36 13.37
C GLY A 64 -17.83 6.19 12.20
N PHE A 65 -17.11 6.14 11.07
CA PHE A 65 -17.51 6.83 9.83
C PHE A 65 -18.85 6.35 9.28
N TRP A 66 -19.21 5.09 9.57
CA TRP A 66 -20.47 4.51 9.14
C TRP A 66 -21.52 4.73 10.21
N LYS A 67 -22.61 5.42 9.84
CA LYS A 67 -23.79 5.60 10.67
C LYS A 67 -24.78 4.46 10.37
N GLY A 68 -25.15 3.68 11.38
CA GLY A 68 -26.09 2.55 11.26
C GLY A 68 -25.68 1.35 12.11
N ASP A 69 -26.31 0.20 11.88
CA ASP A 69 -26.11 -1.06 12.62
C ASP A 69 -24.83 -1.82 12.21
N SER A 70 -23.80 -1.10 11.75
CA SER A 70 -22.52 -1.70 11.34
C SER A 70 -21.56 -1.83 12.50
N GLU A 71 -21.13 -3.07 12.78
CA GLU A 71 -20.00 -3.35 13.66
C GLU A 71 -18.73 -2.84 12.98
N GLN A 72 -18.03 -1.93 13.63
CA GLN A 72 -16.85 -1.29 13.06
C GLN A 72 -15.65 -1.65 13.91
N PHE A 73 -14.59 -2.10 13.25
CA PHE A 73 -13.33 -2.39 13.90
C PHE A 73 -12.25 -1.48 13.34
N LEU A 74 -11.52 -0.82 14.23
CA LEU A 74 -10.43 0.08 13.87
C LEU A 74 -9.11 -0.48 14.38
N SER A 75 -8.17 -0.67 13.47
CA SER A 75 -6.74 -0.82 13.75
C SER A 75 -6.06 0.54 13.67
N VAL A 76 -4.98 0.73 14.42
CA VAL A 76 -4.16 1.96 14.31
C VAL A 76 -2.71 1.57 14.06
N VAL A 77 -2.15 2.00 12.94
CA VAL A 77 -0.72 1.91 12.66
C VAL A 77 -0.02 3.01 13.46
N GLU A 78 0.57 2.60 14.60
CA GLU A 78 1.24 3.49 15.57
C GLU A 78 2.76 3.61 15.35
N VAL A 79 3.26 3.14 14.20
CA VAL A 79 4.67 3.17 13.84
C VAL A 79 4.83 3.75 12.44
N PRO A 80 5.94 4.43 12.14
CA PRO A 80 6.17 4.91 10.78
C PRO A 80 6.34 3.74 9.81
N LEU A 81 5.76 3.90 8.62
CA LEU A 81 5.90 2.96 7.52
C LEU A 81 6.69 3.60 6.38
N SER A 82 7.78 2.97 5.94
CA SER A 82 8.57 3.41 4.80
C SER A 82 8.85 2.24 3.85
N PHE A 83 8.30 2.29 2.65
CA PHE A 83 8.55 1.36 1.57
C PHE A 83 9.10 2.13 0.37
N LYS A 84 10.29 1.72 -0.10
CA LYS A 84 10.96 2.37 -1.22
C LYS A 84 11.33 1.34 -2.29
N ASN A 85 10.88 1.53 -3.52
CA ASN A 85 11.13 0.60 -4.63
C ASN A 85 10.71 -0.84 -4.27
N CYS A 86 9.57 -1.00 -3.61
CA CYS A 86 9.04 -2.30 -3.20
C CYS A 86 7.96 -2.79 -4.17
N THR A 87 7.86 -4.11 -4.34
CA THR A 87 6.76 -4.73 -5.09
C THR A 87 5.85 -5.46 -4.11
N PHE A 88 4.57 -5.08 -4.04
CA PHE A 88 3.55 -5.79 -3.27
C PHE A 88 2.83 -6.76 -4.19
N THR A 89 3.02 -8.06 -3.98
CA THR A 89 2.38 -9.10 -4.82
C THR A 89 0.97 -9.42 -4.37
N GLY A 90 0.63 -9.20 -3.09
CA GLY A 90 -0.72 -9.27 -2.55
C GLY A 90 -1.40 -7.91 -2.45
N LYS A 91 -2.59 -7.89 -1.85
CA LYS A 91 -3.35 -6.66 -1.57
C LYS A 91 -2.70 -5.87 -0.44
N VAL A 92 -2.88 -4.55 -0.45
CA VAL A 92 -2.54 -3.67 0.69
C VAL A 92 -3.83 -3.10 1.24
N LEU A 93 -4.23 -3.56 2.43
CA LEU A 93 -5.57 -3.32 2.96
C LEU A 93 -5.51 -2.50 4.26
N ALA A 94 -6.02 -1.28 4.20
CA ALA A 94 -6.43 -0.47 5.35
C ALA A 94 -7.97 -0.31 5.40
N TYR A 95 -8.69 -1.01 4.52
CA TYR A 95 -10.14 -1.14 4.51
C TYR A 95 -10.55 -2.52 4.00
N ARG A 96 -11.47 -3.22 4.69
CA ARG A 96 -12.19 -4.39 4.15
C ARG A 96 -13.55 -4.62 4.82
N THR A 97 -14.38 -5.42 4.16
CA THR A 97 -15.66 -5.92 4.66
C THR A 97 -15.65 -7.45 4.59
N GLU A 98 -16.44 -8.15 5.39
CA GLU A 98 -16.46 -9.63 5.37
C GLU A 98 -17.05 -10.22 4.09
N ASP A 99 -17.92 -9.48 3.39
CA ASP A 99 -18.70 -10.02 2.27
C ASP A 99 -17.99 -10.02 0.91
N GLN A 100 -16.68 -9.73 0.83
CA GLN A 100 -15.99 -9.77 -0.46
C GLN A 100 -15.96 -11.18 -1.11
N ASP A 101 -16.42 -12.22 -0.40
CA ASP A 101 -16.34 -13.62 -0.83
C ASP A 101 -17.70 -14.34 -1.03
N ARG A 102 -18.87 -13.67 -0.96
CA ARG A 102 -20.18 -14.34 -1.14
C ARG A 102 -21.15 -13.63 -2.08
N ARG A 103 -21.52 -14.32 -3.17
CA ARG A 103 -22.63 -13.99 -4.11
C ARG A 103 -24.04 -14.17 -3.51
N ILE A 104 -24.22 -14.07 -2.19
CA ILE A 104 -25.53 -14.22 -1.54
C ILE A 104 -25.68 -13.15 -0.48
N ILE A 105 -26.82 -12.45 -0.51
CA ILE A 105 -27.25 -11.35 0.36
C ILE A 105 -27.28 -11.83 1.83
N LYS A 106 -26.12 -11.81 2.47
CA LYS A 106 -26.01 -11.42 3.87
C LYS A 106 -25.23 -10.13 3.80
N VAL A 107 -25.87 -9.03 4.17
CA VAL A 107 -25.15 -7.78 4.41
C VAL A 107 -24.47 -8.00 5.75
N SER A 108 -23.28 -8.58 5.76
CA SER A 108 -22.39 -8.45 6.92
C SER A 108 -22.13 -6.96 7.04
N ASN A 109 -22.67 -6.36 8.09
CA ASN A 109 -22.45 -4.96 8.40
C ASN A 109 -21.08 -4.76 9.08
N ILE A 110 -20.16 -5.73 8.99
CA ILE A 110 -18.86 -5.64 9.64
C ILE A 110 -17.84 -4.96 8.73
N VAL A 111 -17.30 -3.85 9.21
CA VAL A 111 -16.27 -3.07 8.51
C VAL A 111 -14.99 -3.05 9.33
N TYR A 112 -13.87 -3.29 8.68
CA TYR A 112 -12.55 -3.19 9.26
C TYR A 112 -11.79 -2.04 8.58
N ASN A 113 -11.29 -1.10 9.38
CA ASN A 113 -10.52 0.05 8.92
C ASN A 113 -9.15 0.10 9.62
N ALA A 114 -8.22 0.84 9.02
CA ALA A 114 -6.95 1.19 9.65
C ALA A 114 -6.65 2.69 9.50
N ASP A 115 -6.28 3.31 10.61
CA ASP A 115 -5.76 4.68 10.68
C ASP A 115 -4.26 4.68 10.89
N PHE A 116 -3.60 5.79 10.52
CA PHE A 116 -2.15 5.96 10.58
C PHE A 116 -1.83 7.14 11.50
N ALA A 117 -1.23 6.84 12.66
CA ALA A 117 -0.83 7.85 13.63
C ALA A 117 0.52 8.50 13.28
N GLU A 118 1.38 7.75 12.58
CA GLU A 118 2.73 8.14 12.18
C GLU A 118 2.84 8.33 10.67
N ALA A 119 3.98 8.89 10.23
CA ALA A 119 4.26 9.12 8.82
C ALA A 119 4.25 7.83 7.98
N VAL A 120 3.70 7.92 6.77
CA VAL A 120 3.60 6.82 5.81
C VAL A 120 4.30 7.23 4.51
N THR A 121 5.15 6.35 4.00
CA THR A 121 5.85 6.55 2.73
C THR A 121 5.80 5.27 1.89
N PHE A 122 5.23 5.39 0.70
CA PHE A 122 5.38 4.48 -0.42
C PHE A 122 5.97 5.29 -1.57
N ASP A 123 7.24 5.06 -1.88
CA ASP A 123 7.94 5.77 -2.95
C ASP A 123 8.50 4.78 -3.96
N GLY A 124 8.16 4.95 -5.24
CA GLY A 124 8.63 4.06 -6.31
C GLY A 124 8.10 2.63 -6.20
N CYS A 125 7.01 2.38 -5.47
CA CYS A 125 6.48 1.04 -5.24
C CYS A 125 5.52 0.60 -6.36
N GLN A 126 5.45 -0.71 -6.54
CA GLN A 126 4.52 -1.37 -7.45
C GLN A 126 3.50 -2.16 -6.64
N PHE A 127 2.22 -1.83 -6.79
CA PHE A 127 1.10 -2.59 -6.24
C PHE A 127 0.52 -3.46 -7.35
N GLU A 128 0.64 -4.77 -7.21
CA GLU A 128 0.18 -5.75 -8.21
C GLU A 128 -1.31 -6.07 -8.09
N ASN A 129 -1.91 -5.81 -6.92
CA ASN A 129 -3.31 -5.99 -6.63
C ASN A 129 -3.87 -4.72 -5.94
N ASP A 130 -5.14 -4.75 -5.54
CA ASP A 130 -5.83 -3.64 -4.87
C ASP A 130 -5.04 -3.07 -3.67
N ALA A 131 -4.96 -1.74 -3.65
CA ALA A 131 -4.50 -0.93 -2.53
C ALA A 131 -5.68 -0.13 -1.97
N ALA A 132 -6.20 -0.55 -0.82
CA ALA A 132 -7.44 -0.04 -0.25
C ALA A 132 -7.22 0.74 1.04
N PHE A 133 -7.29 2.08 0.96
CA PHE A 133 -7.14 3.04 2.06
C PHE A 133 -8.41 3.87 2.29
N LYS A 134 -9.59 3.28 1.99
CA LYS A 134 -10.87 3.98 2.17
C LYS A 134 -11.07 4.31 3.64
N TYR A 135 -11.61 5.50 3.92
CA TYR A 135 -11.89 5.98 5.28
C TYR A 135 -10.69 6.15 6.22
N SER A 136 -9.47 5.82 5.78
CA SER A 136 -8.27 5.97 6.61
C SER A 136 -7.98 7.42 6.93
N LEU A 137 -7.64 7.67 8.19
CA LEU A 137 -7.04 8.91 8.65
C LEU A 137 -5.51 8.79 8.64
N PHE A 138 -4.85 9.70 7.94
CA PHE A 138 -3.40 9.91 7.98
C PHE A 138 -3.12 11.14 8.84
N SER A 139 -2.59 10.92 10.04
CA SER A 139 -2.40 11.99 11.04
C SER A 139 -1.14 12.82 10.81
N GLN A 140 -0.18 12.28 10.08
CA GLN A 140 1.06 12.95 9.67
C GLN A 140 1.20 12.87 8.14
N ARG A 141 2.34 13.35 7.62
CA ARG A 141 2.72 13.24 6.21
C ARG A 141 2.48 11.83 5.63
N ALA A 142 1.83 11.79 4.47
CA ALA A 142 1.56 10.60 3.70
C ALA A 142 2.08 10.75 2.26
N ILE A 143 3.21 10.10 1.96
CA ILE A 143 3.88 10.16 0.66
C ILE A 143 3.56 8.90 -0.14
N PHE A 144 2.97 9.08 -1.31
CA PHE A 144 2.63 8.05 -2.29
C PHE A 144 3.19 8.43 -3.67
N THR A 145 4.46 8.79 -3.74
CA THR A 145 5.12 9.27 -4.96
C THR A 145 5.63 8.14 -5.85
N ASN A 146 5.66 8.37 -7.16
CA ASN A 146 6.28 7.48 -8.15
C ASN A 146 5.76 6.03 -8.13
N ASN A 147 4.56 5.78 -7.61
CA ASN A 147 4.02 4.44 -7.48
C ASN A 147 3.31 4.00 -8.76
N THR A 148 3.25 2.71 -8.99
CA THR A 148 2.34 2.12 -9.99
C THR A 148 1.29 1.29 -9.29
N PHE A 149 0.02 1.65 -9.46
CA PHE A 149 -1.12 0.84 -9.05
C PHE A 149 -1.66 0.12 -10.29
N ARG A 150 -1.50 -1.22 -10.34
CA ARG A 150 -1.99 -2.03 -11.46
C ARG A 150 -3.50 -2.19 -11.42
N ASP A 151 -4.03 -2.50 -10.26
CA ASP A 151 -5.47 -2.67 -10.00
C ASP A 151 -6.02 -1.46 -9.23
N GLY A 152 -7.00 -1.66 -8.34
CA GLY A 152 -7.71 -0.60 -7.65
C GLY A 152 -6.84 0.20 -6.67
N ALA A 153 -6.84 1.53 -6.80
CA ALA A 153 -6.27 2.46 -5.82
C ALA A 153 -7.38 3.25 -5.12
N LEU A 154 -7.77 2.82 -3.92
CA LEU A 154 -9.03 3.24 -3.29
C LEU A 154 -8.75 4.12 -2.07
N PHE A 155 -8.87 5.43 -2.23
CA PHE A 155 -8.67 6.45 -1.17
C PHE A 155 -9.97 7.18 -0.80
N LYS A 156 -11.12 6.68 -1.24
CA LYS A 156 -12.43 7.28 -0.99
C LYS A 156 -12.64 7.59 0.50
N TYR A 157 -13.07 8.81 0.82
CA TYR A 157 -13.26 9.32 2.18
C TYR A 157 -12.01 9.34 3.09
N SER A 158 -10.81 9.12 2.56
CA SER A 158 -9.60 9.25 3.37
C SER A 158 -9.36 10.72 3.77
N LYS A 159 -8.70 10.90 4.90
CA LYS A 159 -8.37 12.22 5.45
C LYS A 159 -6.88 12.31 5.68
N PHE A 160 -6.24 13.28 5.04
CA PHE A 160 -4.85 13.64 5.27
C PHE A 160 -4.82 14.91 6.11
N ARG A 161 -4.21 14.88 7.30
CA ARG A 161 -4.17 16.05 8.21
C ARG A 161 -3.02 17.02 7.94
N ASP A 162 -1.95 16.53 7.33
CA ASP A 162 -0.73 17.29 7.11
C ASP A 162 -0.44 17.37 5.60
N GLU A 163 0.55 16.64 5.11
CA GLU A 163 0.94 16.60 3.71
C GLU A 163 0.49 15.30 3.03
N ALA A 164 0.00 15.39 1.80
CA ALA A 164 -0.31 14.25 0.95
C ALA A 164 0.23 14.48 -0.46
N ASP A 165 1.15 13.62 -0.90
CA ASP A 165 1.78 13.72 -2.22
C ASP A 165 1.61 12.42 -3.00
N PHE A 166 1.05 12.51 -4.20
CA PHE A 166 0.84 11.41 -5.14
C PHE A 166 1.57 11.64 -6.47
N SER A 167 2.47 12.62 -6.52
CA SER A 167 3.18 13.02 -7.74
C SER A 167 3.98 11.85 -8.35
N GLY A 168 3.97 11.79 -9.68
CA GLY A 168 4.62 10.71 -10.44
C GLY A 168 3.92 9.35 -10.36
N SER A 169 2.85 9.19 -9.57
CA SER A 169 2.12 7.93 -9.50
C SER A 169 1.22 7.70 -10.71
N THR A 170 1.15 6.44 -11.14
CA THR A 170 0.34 5.96 -12.26
C THR A 170 -0.74 5.01 -11.75
N PHE A 171 -1.98 5.28 -12.13
CA PHE A 171 -3.15 4.43 -11.84
C PHE A 171 -3.59 3.76 -13.14
N ARG A 172 -3.37 2.45 -13.29
CA ARG A 172 -3.62 1.74 -14.56
C ARG A 172 -5.06 1.25 -14.73
N ASP A 173 -5.77 1.06 -13.63
CA ASP A 173 -7.19 0.73 -13.61
C ASP A 173 -7.98 1.78 -12.80
N TYR A 174 -8.83 1.36 -11.85
CA TYR A 174 -9.72 2.25 -11.12
C TYR A 174 -9.03 2.96 -9.95
N ALA A 175 -9.07 4.29 -9.93
CA ALA A 175 -8.65 5.11 -8.81
C ALA A 175 -9.83 5.92 -8.24
N ASP A 176 -10.08 5.81 -6.93
CA ASP A 176 -11.18 6.49 -6.26
C ASP A 176 -10.70 7.40 -5.14
N PHE A 177 -10.75 8.71 -5.38
CA PHE A 177 -10.42 9.77 -4.41
C PHE A 177 -11.67 10.60 -4.04
N LYS A 178 -12.88 10.07 -4.23
CA LYS A 178 -14.11 10.82 -3.91
C LYS A 178 -14.16 11.10 -2.42
N TYR A 179 -14.49 12.35 -2.08
CA TYR A 179 -14.58 12.85 -0.70
C TYR A 179 -13.29 12.75 0.11
N THR A 180 -12.14 12.53 -0.55
CA THR A 180 -10.84 12.62 0.09
C THR A 180 -10.54 14.07 0.43
N THR A 181 -9.93 14.30 1.60
CA THR A 181 -9.59 15.65 2.06
C THR A 181 -8.14 15.76 2.52
N LEU A 182 -7.56 16.94 2.30
CA LEU A 182 -6.28 17.39 2.84
C LEU A 182 -6.55 18.62 3.70
N ASP A 183 -6.27 18.52 5.00
CA ASP A 183 -6.58 19.55 6.01
C ASP A 183 -8.04 20.07 5.87
N GLY A 184 -8.98 19.14 5.74
CA GLY A 184 -10.41 19.42 5.59
C GLY A 184 -10.84 19.97 4.22
N ARG A 185 -9.92 20.23 3.29
CA ARG A 185 -10.22 20.70 1.92
C ARG A 185 -10.27 19.54 0.95
N LYS A 186 -11.10 19.65 -0.09
CA LYS A 186 -11.17 18.63 -1.16
C LYS A 186 -9.78 18.36 -1.74
N PHE A 187 -9.43 17.08 -1.85
CA PHE A 187 -8.15 16.63 -2.39
C PHE A 187 -8.31 16.00 -3.78
N SER A 188 -7.27 16.14 -4.61
CA SER A 188 -7.14 15.54 -5.94
C SER A 188 -5.67 15.13 -6.12
N PRO A 189 -5.36 13.86 -6.45
CA PRO A 189 -3.98 13.34 -6.43
C PRO A 189 -3.09 13.93 -7.54
N ASN A 190 -3.66 14.54 -8.58
CA ASN A 190 -2.94 15.05 -9.75
C ASN A 190 -3.20 16.56 -10.01
N GLY A 191 -3.55 17.33 -8.98
CA GLY A 191 -3.54 18.79 -9.06
C GLY A 191 -4.43 19.41 -10.14
N ARG A 192 -5.65 18.91 -10.33
CA ARG A 192 -6.72 19.63 -11.04
C ARG A 192 -7.96 19.75 -10.17
#